data_AF-A0A654FND8-F1
#
_entry.id   AF-A0A654FND8-F1
#
_cell.length_a   1.000
_cell.length_b   1.000
_cell.length_c   1.000
_cell.angle_alpha   90.00
_cell.angle_beta   90.00
_cell.angle_gamma   90.00
#
_symmetry.space_group_name_H-M   'P 1'
#
loop_
_entity.id
_entity.type
_entity.pdbx_description
1 polymer ?
#
loop_
_entity_poly.entity_id
_entity_poly.type
_entity_poly.pdbx_seq_one_letter_code
_entity_poly.pdbx_strand_id
1 'polypeptide(L)'
;MVASVGNYDYIIDYEFQTDGVMRAKVGLSGMLMVKGTTYENKNQVKKDKEGNEEELYGTILSENVIGVIHDHYVTFYLDLDVDGPDNSFVKVNLKRQETAPGESPRKSYMKAVRNIVKTEKDGQIKLSLYDPSEYHVINPGKTTRVGNPTGYKVVPRATAASLLDHDDPPQKRGAFTNNQIWVTPYNKSEQWASGLFTYQSHGDDTLAVWSDRDRDIENKDIVVWYTLGFHHIPCQEDFPIMPTVSSSFDLKPVNFFERNPILKAAPNFEYDLPVCGAKSDSA
;
A
#
# COMPACT_ATOMS: atom_id res chain seq x y z
N MET A 1 2.51 0.03 -16.58
CA MET A 1 3.88 -0.47 -16.84
C MET A 1 3.90 -1.95 -16.45
N VAL A 2 4.67 -2.80 -17.13
CA VAL A 2 4.91 -4.18 -16.68
C VAL A 2 6.40 -4.38 -16.49
N ALA A 3 6.80 -4.94 -15.35
CA ALA A 3 8.18 -5.31 -15.05
C ALA A 3 8.24 -6.81 -14.74
N SER A 4 9.05 -7.53 -15.52
CA SER A 4 9.26 -8.97 -15.32
C SER A 4 10.64 -9.21 -14.70
N VAL A 5 10.68 -9.87 -13.55
CA VAL A 5 11.93 -10.19 -12.84
C VAL A 5 11.98 -11.69 -12.60
N GLY A 6 12.78 -12.38 -13.41
CA GLY A 6 12.85 -13.85 -13.37
C GLY A 6 11.49 -14.45 -13.71
N ASN A 7 10.86 -15.11 -12.73
CA ASN A 7 9.58 -15.79 -12.86
C ASN A 7 8.35 -14.89 -12.61
N TYR A 8 8.51 -13.70 -12.04
CA TYR A 8 7.38 -12.84 -11.66
C TYR A 8 7.13 -11.72 -12.66
N ASP A 9 5.85 -11.44 -12.93
CA ASP A 9 5.38 -10.30 -13.70
C ASP A 9 4.61 -9.33 -12.78
N TYR A 10 5.13 -8.10 -12.66
CA TYR A 10 4.52 -7.03 -11.87
C TYR A 10 3.88 -5.99 -12.80
N ILE A 11 2.57 -5.81 -12.68
CA ILE A 11 1.79 -4.82 -13.42
C ILE A 11 1.58 -3.62 -12.51
N ILE A 12 2.17 -2.48 -12.85
CA ILE A 12 2.07 -1.24 -12.06
C ILE A 12 1.28 -0.21 -12.87
N ASP A 13 0.09 0.11 -12.38
CA ASP A 13 -0.83 1.07 -12.99
C ASP A 13 -1.01 2.29 -12.11
N TYR A 14 -1.04 3.47 -12.75
CA TYR A 14 -1.47 4.73 -12.15
C TYR A 14 -2.72 5.20 -12.88
N GLU A 15 -3.84 5.21 -12.19
CA GLU A 15 -5.15 5.63 -12.69
C GLU A 15 -5.45 7.03 -12.14
N PHE A 16 -5.67 8.00 -13.03
CA PHE A 16 -6.04 9.37 -12.67
C PHE A 16 -7.51 9.60 -13.01
N GLN A 17 -8.28 10.02 -12.02
CA GLN A 17 -9.72 10.23 -12.15
C GLN A 17 -10.06 11.72 -12.16
N THR A 18 -11.14 12.09 -12.86
CA THR A 18 -11.58 13.48 -13.00
C THR A 18 -12.07 14.10 -11.69
N ASP A 19 -12.37 13.29 -10.68
CA ASP A 19 -12.72 13.74 -9.33
C ASP A 19 -11.50 14.03 -8.44
N GLY A 20 -10.29 13.90 -9.00
CA GLY A 20 -9.01 14.14 -8.34
C GLY A 20 -8.44 12.91 -7.65
N VAL A 21 -9.11 11.74 -7.68
CA VAL A 21 -8.52 10.51 -7.14
C VAL A 21 -7.39 10.03 -8.05
N MET A 22 -6.25 9.70 -7.46
CA MET A 22 -5.20 8.92 -8.10
C MET A 22 -5.13 7.55 -7.44
N ARG A 23 -5.21 6.48 -8.22
CA ARG A 23 -5.06 5.10 -7.73
C ARG A 23 -3.78 4.49 -8.28
N ALA A 24 -2.95 4.00 -7.37
CA ALA A 24 -1.81 3.16 -7.74
C ALA A 24 -2.21 1.69 -7.49
N LYS A 25 -2.08 0.86 -8.52
CA LYS A 25 -2.44 -0.57 -8.49
C LYS A 25 -1.22 -1.43 -8.82
N VAL A 26 -1.05 -2.50 -8.06
CA VAL A 26 -0.06 -3.55 -8.33
C VAL A 26 -0.80 -4.84 -8.62
N GLY A 27 -0.57 -5.39 -9.81
CA GLY A 27 -0.94 -6.74 -10.20
C GLY A 27 0.29 -7.66 -10.17
N LEU A 28 0.10 -8.89 -9.70
CA LEU A 28 1.09 -9.96 -9.67
C LEU A 28 0.60 -11.08 -10.58
N SER A 29 1.45 -11.55 -11.48
CA SER A 29 1.23 -12.73 -12.33
C SER A 29 2.58 -13.41 -12.60
N GLY A 30 2.67 -14.22 -13.64
CA GLY A 30 3.88 -14.96 -14.01
C GLY A 30 3.87 -16.39 -13.50
N MET A 31 5.06 -16.98 -13.40
CA MET A 31 5.27 -18.36 -12.97
C MET A 31 5.66 -18.42 -11.50
N LEU A 32 5.27 -19.48 -10.80
CA LEU A 32 5.66 -19.69 -9.42
C LEU A 32 7.15 -20.06 -9.27
N MET A 33 7.74 -19.63 -8.16
CA MET A 33 8.99 -20.24 -7.68
C MET A 33 8.65 -21.62 -7.10
N VAL A 34 9.25 -22.66 -7.68
CA VAL A 34 8.97 -24.05 -7.33
C VAL A 34 10.17 -24.74 -6.69
N LYS A 35 9.90 -25.60 -5.71
CA LYS A 35 10.83 -26.54 -5.11
C LYS A 35 10.50 -27.94 -5.60
N GLY A 36 11.48 -28.64 -6.17
CA GLY A 36 11.34 -30.04 -6.56
C GLY A 36 11.24 -30.96 -5.34
N THR A 37 10.41 -32.00 -5.44
CA THR A 37 10.23 -33.03 -4.40
C THR A 37 10.04 -34.42 -5.00
N THR A 38 10.30 -35.47 -4.22
CA THR A 38 9.95 -36.84 -4.60
C THR A 38 8.48 -37.16 -4.41
N TYR A 39 7.71 -36.28 -3.75
CA TYR A 39 6.27 -36.46 -3.55
C TYR A 39 5.50 -36.21 -4.85
N GLU A 40 4.75 -37.21 -5.30
CA GLU A 40 3.80 -37.13 -6.42
C GLU A 40 2.39 -36.80 -5.93
N ASN A 41 2.09 -37.09 -4.66
CA ASN A 41 0.77 -36.90 -4.07
C ASN A 41 0.88 -36.48 -2.60
N LYS A 42 -0.08 -35.67 -2.12
CA LYS A 42 -0.15 -35.26 -0.71
C LYS A 42 -0.19 -36.44 0.27
N ASN A 43 -0.80 -37.56 -0.11
CA ASN A 43 -0.86 -38.76 0.73
C ASN A 43 0.52 -39.41 0.97
N GLN A 44 1.55 -39.03 0.21
CA GLN A 44 2.93 -39.51 0.38
C GLN A 44 3.72 -38.65 1.38
N VAL A 45 3.20 -37.50 1.81
CA VAL A 45 3.86 -36.61 2.77
C VAL A 45 4.00 -37.37 4.10
N LYS A 46 5.24 -37.42 4.59
CA LYS A 46 5.56 -38.13 5.84
C LYS A 46 4.81 -37.49 7.01
N LYS A 47 4.49 -38.31 8.00
CA LYS A 47 3.90 -37.85 9.26
C LYS A 47 4.83 -38.17 10.43
N ASP A 48 4.86 -37.27 11.41
CA ASP A 48 5.54 -37.52 12.69
C ASP A 48 4.77 -38.56 13.54
N LYS A 49 5.25 -38.81 14.76
CA LYS A 49 4.64 -39.82 15.64
C LYS A 49 3.28 -39.37 16.17
N GLU A 50 3.05 -38.07 16.17
CA GLU A 50 1.84 -37.39 16.62
C GLU A 50 0.80 -37.26 15.49
N GLY A 51 1.17 -37.61 14.26
CA GLY A 51 0.30 -37.61 13.09
C GLY A 51 0.30 -36.30 12.30
N ASN A 52 1.19 -35.35 12.63
CA ASN A 52 1.34 -34.10 11.88
C ASN A 52 2.13 -34.36 10.60
N GLU A 53 1.72 -33.72 9.50
CA GLU A 53 2.44 -33.77 8.22
C GLU A 53 3.80 -33.07 8.33
N GLU A 54 4.80 -33.58 7.61
CA GLU A 54 6.08 -32.90 7.41
C GLU A 54 5.85 -31.48 6.87
N GLU A 55 6.53 -30.51 7.47
CA GLU A 55 6.44 -29.11 7.04
C GLU A 55 7.13 -28.94 5.68
N LEU A 56 6.32 -28.67 4.65
CA LEU A 56 6.81 -28.49 3.29
C LEU A 56 7.24 -27.04 3.00
N TYR A 57 6.83 -26.08 3.85
CA TYR A 57 6.97 -24.65 3.64
C TYR A 57 6.32 -24.20 2.31
N GLY A 58 5.22 -24.85 1.94
CA GLY A 58 4.60 -24.74 0.63
C GLY A 58 3.46 -25.72 0.39
N THR A 59 2.80 -25.56 -0.75
CA THR A 59 1.71 -26.42 -1.21
C THR A 59 2.22 -27.36 -2.31
N ILE A 60 1.89 -28.66 -2.28
CA ILE A 60 2.09 -29.54 -3.45
C ILE A 60 1.10 -29.12 -4.55
N LEU A 61 1.62 -28.62 -5.68
CA LEU A 61 0.81 -28.06 -6.76
C LEU A 61 0.58 -29.03 -7.92
N SER A 62 1.59 -29.86 -8.15
CA SER A 62 1.63 -30.90 -9.17
C SER A 62 2.56 -32.02 -8.69
N GLU A 63 2.61 -33.12 -9.44
CA GLU A 63 3.57 -34.19 -9.19
C GLU A 63 4.98 -33.60 -9.11
N ASN A 64 5.70 -33.90 -8.02
CA ASN A 64 7.08 -33.45 -7.78
C ASN A 64 7.28 -31.94 -7.59
N VAL A 65 6.21 -31.15 -7.45
CA VAL A 65 6.28 -29.67 -7.42
C VAL A 65 5.65 -29.11 -6.16
N ILE A 66 6.45 -28.41 -5.36
CA ILE A 66 5.99 -27.59 -4.22
C ILE A 66 6.08 -26.11 -4.59
N GLY A 67 4.98 -25.37 -4.47
CA GLY A 67 4.98 -23.91 -4.49
C GLY A 67 5.36 -23.37 -3.12
N VAL A 68 6.48 -22.67 -3.02
CA VAL A 68 7.04 -22.19 -1.75
C VAL A 68 6.24 -20.99 -1.25
N ILE A 69 5.94 -20.92 0.05
CA ILE A 69 5.29 -19.75 0.67
C ILE A 69 6.25 -18.57 0.63
N HIS A 70 5.77 -17.40 0.22
CA HIS A 70 6.57 -16.18 0.12
C HIS A 70 5.70 -14.93 0.21
N ASP A 71 6.36 -13.79 0.36
CA ASP A 71 5.72 -12.48 0.39
C ASP A 71 6.15 -11.60 -0.78
N HIS A 72 5.31 -10.63 -1.14
CA HIS A 72 5.66 -9.55 -2.03
C HIS A 72 5.44 -8.21 -1.32
N TYR A 73 6.45 -7.36 -1.24
CA TYR A 73 6.32 -5.99 -0.74
C TYR A 73 6.78 -4.99 -1.80
N VAL A 74 5.97 -3.97 -2.03
CA VAL A 74 6.23 -2.87 -2.97
C VAL A 74 6.06 -1.55 -2.24
N THR A 75 7.12 -0.74 -2.18
CA THR A 75 7.10 0.55 -1.49
C THR A 75 7.08 1.70 -2.48
N PHE A 76 6.17 2.63 -2.26
CA PHE A 76 5.96 3.83 -3.07
C PHE A 76 6.57 5.04 -2.36
N TYR A 77 7.36 5.81 -3.10
CA TYR A 77 7.82 7.14 -2.72
C TYR A 77 6.77 8.17 -3.18
N LEU A 78 6.12 8.85 -2.23
CA LEU A 78 5.04 9.80 -2.47
C LEU A 78 5.45 11.18 -1.95
N ASP A 79 6.15 11.93 -2.81
CA ASP A 79 6.52 13.33 -2.58
C ASP A 79 5.32 14.22 -2.95
N LEU A 80 4.47 14.48 -1.95
CA LEU A 80 3.16 15.10 -2.14
C LEU A 80 3.23 16.58 -1.76
N ASP A 81 3.40 17.46 -2.75
CA ASP A 81 3.32 18.92 -2.60
C ASP A 81 1.85 19.42 -2.63
N VAL A 82 1.07 19.14 -1.60
CA VAL A 82 -0.34 19.55 -1.54
C VAL A 82 -0.44 21.09 -1.44
N ASP A 83 -0.89 21.74 -2.51
CA ASP A 83 -0.92 23.21 -2.65
C ASP A 83 0.40 23.94 -2.29
N GLY A 84 1.52 23.26 -2.50
CA GLY A 84 2.86 23.71 -2.13
C GLY A 84 3.57 22.75 -1.17
N PRO A 85 4.87 22.98 -0.90
CA PRO A 85 5.71 22.03 -0.19
C PRO A 85 5.53 22.04 1.32
N ASP A 86 5.06 23.13 1.93
CA ASP A 86 4.89 23.22 3.39
C ASP A 86 3.66 22.42 3.83
N ASN A 87 3.87 21.14 4.15
CA ASN A 87 2.81 20.17 4.44
C ASN A 87 2.97 19.56 5.83
N SER A 88 1.87 19.03 6.36
CA SER A 88 1.85 18.24 7.60
C SER A 88 1.13 16.93 7.37
N PHE A 89 1.66 15.85 7.95
CA PHE A 89 0.94 14.59 8.01
C PHE A 89 0.03 14.54 9.24
N VAL A 90 -1.21 14.10 9.07
CA VAL A 90 -2.23 14.04 10.12
C VAL A 90 -2.80 12.64 10.20
N LYS A 91 -2.66 12.02 11.37
CA LYS A 91 -3.34 10.77 11.72
C LYS A 91 -4.69 11.11 12.35
N VAL A 92 -5.77 10.76 11.66
CA VAL A 92 -7.14 10.98 12.15
C VAL A 92 -7.66 9.69 12.76
N ASN A 93 -7.48 9.50 14.07
CA ASN A 93 -7.96 8.32 14.77
C ASN A 93 -9.49 8.32 14.87
N LEU A 94 -10.11 7.19 14.53
CA LEU A 94 -11.53 6.95 14.73
C LEU A 94 -11.73 6.19 16.04
N LYS A 95 -12.26 6.85 17.06
CA LYS A 95 -12.43 6.30 18.41
C LYS A 95 -13.90 6.16 18.77
N ARG A 96 -14.22 5.12 19.54
CA ARG A 96 -15.49 5.03 20.24
C ARG A 96 -15.46 5.98 21.43
N GLN A 97 -16.45 6.87 21.52
CA GLN A 97 -16.70 7.69 22.69
C GLN A 97 -17.96 7.16 23.39
N GLU A 98 -17.80 6.73 24.64
CA GLU A 98 -18.92 6.34 25.49
C GLU A 98 -19.73 7.57 25.91
N THR A 99 -21.04 7.37 26.05
CA THR A 99 -21.96 8.39 26.53
C THR A 99 -22.06 8.32 28.05
N ALA A 100 -22.14 9.47 28.73
CA ALA A 100 -22.37 9.49 30.17
C ALA A 100 -23.80 9.02 30.52
N PRO A 101 -24.03 8.41 31.70
CA PRO A 101 -25.38 8.06 32.14
C PRO A 101 -26.32 9.27 32.11
N GLY A 102 -27.47 9.13 31.44
CA GLY A 102 -28.50 10.18 31.35
C GLY A 102 -28.31 11.21 30.22
N GLU A 103 -27.16 11.24 29.53
CA GLU A 103 -26.91 12.18 28.43
C GLU A 103 -27.63 11.77 27.13
N SER A 104 -27.69 10.47 26.84
CA SER A 104 -28.37 9.93 25.65
C SER A 104 -28.88 8.51 25.89
N PRO A 105 -29.96 8.08 25.20
CA PRO A 105 -30.32 6.66 25.10
C PRO A 105 -29.24 5.81 24.40
N ARG A 106 -28.38 6.45 23.59
CA ARG A 106 -27.24 5.80 22.93
C ARG A 106 -26.10 5.59 23.91
N LYS A 107 -25.55 4.38 23.95
CA LYS A 107 -24.40 4.05 24.82
C LYS A 107 -23.08 4.66 24.34
N SER A 108 -22.93 4.89 23.04
CA SER A 108 -21.71 5.46 22.46
C SER A 108 -21.92 6.02 21.05
N TYR A 109 -20.93 6.77 20.59
CA TYR A 109 -20.80 7.30 19.24
C TYR A 109 -19.34 7.23 18.74
N MET A 110 -19.14 7.52 17.46
CA MET A 110 -17.82 7.60 16.84
C MET A 110 -17.29 9.04 16.90
N LYS A 111 -16.03 9.20 17.26
CA LYS A 111 -15.31 10.48 17.32
C LYS A 111 -14.05 10.41 16.47
N ALA A 112 -13.81 11.45 15.67
CA ALA A 112 -12.52 11.64 15.01
C ALA A 112 -11.60 12.49 15.89
N VAL A 113 -10.37 12.02 16.12
CA VAL A 113 -9.31 12.75 16.83
C VAL A 113 -8.16 12.98 15.86
N ARG A 114 -7.90 14.24 15.52
CA ARG A 114 -6.86 14.62 14.56
C ARG A 114 -5.56 14.88 15.32
N ASN A 115 -4.51 14.14 14.99
CA ASN A 115 -3.19 14.31 15.56
C ASN A 115 -2.22 14.69 14.45
N ILE A 116 -1.58 15.86 14.56
CA ILE A 116 -0.47 16.23 13.67
C ILE A 116 0.72 15.38 14.08
N VAL A 117 1.29 14.69 13.10
CA VAL A 117 2.52 13.91 13.24
C VAL A 117 3.68 14.88 13.15
N LYS A 118 4.51 14.92 14.20
CA LYS A 118 5.55 15.94 14.36
C LYS A 118 6.93 15.47 13.99
N THR A 119 7.23 14.19 14.25
CA THR A 119 8.55 13.62 13.94
C THR A 119 8.44 12.33 13.12
N GLU A 120 9.55 11.90 12.53
CA GLU A 120 9.61 10.67 11.76
C GLU A 120 9.14 9.45 12.56
N LYS A 121 9.46 9.35 13.86
CA LYS A 121 8.99 8.24 14.70
C LYS A 121 7.46 8.23 14.87
N ASP A 122 6.85 9.40 15.02
CA ASP A 122 5.38 9.51 15.03
C ASP A 122 4.78 9.13 13.66
N GLY A 123 5.55 9.30 12.59
CA GLY A 123 5.20 9.00 11.20
C GLY A 123 5.34 7.52 10.81
N GLN A 124 5.77 6.65 11.73
CA GLN A 124 5.84 5.21 11.53
C GLN A 124 4.50 4.55 11.86
N ILE A 125 3.72 4.20 10.85
CA ILE A 125 2.35 3.72 11.03
C ILE A 125 2.22 2.24 10.66
N LYS A 126 1.72 1.47 11.63
CA LYS A 126 1.17 0.13 11.43
C LYS A 126 -0.35 0.23 11.30
N LEU A 127 -0.90 -0.30 10.21
CA LEU A 127 -2.35 -0.31 10.02
C LEU A 127 -3.02 -1.25 11.03
N SER A 128 -4.18 -0.84 11.55
CA SER A 128 -4.96 -1.64 12.50
C SER A 128 -6.44 -1.58 12.15
N LEU A 129 -7.09 -2.75 12.09
CA LEU A 129 -8.54 -2.85 11.96
C LEU A 129 -9.27 -2.46 13.26
N TYR A 130 -8.62 -2.66 14.40
CA TYR A 130 -9.22 -2.41 15.73
C TYR A 130 -8.80 -1.05 16.35
N ASP A 131 -7.85 -0.35 15.74
CA ASP A 131 -7.54 1.07 15.99
C ASP A 131 -7.51 1.84 14.66
N PRO A 132 -8.66 2.00 13.98
CA PRO A 132 -8.72 2.56 12.64
C PRO A 132 -8.38 4.05 12.61
N SER A 133 -7.70 4.48 11.56
CA SER A 133 -7.34 5.89 11.32
C SER A 133 -7.41 6.25 9.84
N GLU A 134 -7.65 7.53 9.53
CA GLU A 134 -7.35 8.12 8.22
C GLU A 134 -5.97 8.78 8.24
N TYR A 135 -5.32 8.85 7.06
CA TYR A 135 -3.93 9.31 6.91
C TYR A 135 -3.88 10.46 5.90
N HIS A 136 -3.77 11.69 6.40
CA HIS A 136 -3.89 12.88 5.56
C HIS A 136 -2.54 13.57 5.40
N VAL A 137 -2.23 14.02 4.19
CA VAL A 137 -1.24 15.08 3.92
C VAL A 137 -2.02 16.35 3.69
N ILE A 138 -1.77 17.37 4.50
CA ILE A 138 -2.47 18.65 4.43
C ILE A 138 -1.51 19.81 4.26
N ASN A 139 -1.99 20.88 3.67
CA ASN A 139 -1.33 22.19 3.72
C ASN A 139 -2.00 23.04 4.81
N PRO A 140 -1.34 23.31 5.94
CA PRO A 140 -1.94 24.11 7.01
C PRO A 140 -2.04 25.61 6.64
N GLY A 141 -1.25 26.08 5.66
CA GLY A 141 -1.27 27.45 5.16
C GLY A 141 -2.34 27.73 4.10
N LYS A 142 -3.05 26.70 3.61
CA LYS A 142 -4.09 26.81 2.58
C LYS A 142 -5.39 26.23 3.10
N THR A 143 -6.44 27.05 3.13
CA THR A 143 -7.75 26.63 3.61
C THR A 143 -8.83 26.92 2.59
N THR A 144 -9.82 26.03 2.56
CA THR A 144 -11.09 26.28 1.86
C THR A 144 -11.83 27.45 2.49
N ARG A 145 -12.85 27.98 1.80
CA ARG A 145 -13.69 29.08 2.31
C ARG A 145 -14.29 28.82 3.71
N VAL A 146 -14.52 27.56 4.07
CA VAL A 146 -15.07 27.17 5.38
C VAL A 146 -14.01 26.89 6.45
N GLY A 147 -12.73 27.08 6.13
CA GLY A 147 -11.61 27.00 7.06
C GLY A 147 -10.96 25.62 7.21
N ASN A 148 -11.36 24.62 6.41
CA ASN A 148 -10.66 23.32 6.41
C ASN A 148 -9.36 23.44 5.61
N PRO A 149 -8.22 22.90 6.11
CA PRO A 149 -6.98 22.85 5.35
C PRO A 149 -7.14 21.96 4.12
N THR A 150 -6.53 22.36 3.00
CA THR A 150 -6.52 21.55 1.79
C THR A 150 -5.66 20.31 2.00
N GLY A 151 -6.05 19.19 1.40
CA GLY A 151 -5.45 17.90 1.73
C GLY A 151 -5.71 16.80 0.72
N TYR A 152 -4.82 15.82 0.72
CA TYR A 152 -5.04 14.49 0.18
C TYR A 152 -4.93 13.46 1.29
N LYS A 153 -5.61 12.32 1.15
CA LYS A 153 -5.46 11.20 2.07
C LYS A 153 -4.99 9.94 1.36
N VAL A 154 -4.09 9.23 2.00
CA VAL A 154 -3.70 7.87 1.63
C VAL A 154 -4.82 6.94 2.12
N VAL A 155 -5.41 6.18 1.20
CA VAL A 155 -6.47 5.21 1.48
C VAL A 155 -5.92 3.82 1.19
N PRO A 156 -5.39 3.12 2.21
CA PRO A 156 -4.96 1.73 2.08
C PRO A 156 -6.13 0.82 1.66
N ARG A 157 -5.84 -0.20 0.85
CA ARG A 157 -6.75 -1.33 0.63
C ARG A 157 -6.15 -2.60 1.23
N ALA A 158 -6.53 -3.78 0.73
CA ALA A 158 -5.97 -5.04 1.18
C ALA A 158 -4.44 -5.03 1.06
N THR A 159 -3.75 -5.26 2.16
CA THR A 159 -2.28 -5.24 2.24
C THR A 159 -1.81 -6.19 3.33
N ALA A 160 -0.50 -6.39 3.43
CA ALA A 160 0.14 -7.28 4.38
C ALA A 160 1.19 -6.55 5.22
N ALA A 161 1.56 -7.14 6.36
CA ALA A 161 2.68 -6.72 7.20
C ALA A 161 3.76 -7.81 7.15
N SER A 162 5.05 -7.47 7.25
CA SER A 162 6.08 -8.51 7.36
C SER A 162 5.88 -9.33 8.63
N LEU A 163 6.07 -10.65 8.51
CA LEU A 163 6.02 -11.60 9.61
C LEU A 163 7.42 -12.07 10.05
N LEU A 164 8.47 -11.64 9.36
CA LEU A 164 9.84 -12.00 9.72
C LEU A 164 10.26 -11.31 11.01
N ASP A 165 11.11 -11.99 11.78
CA ASP A 165 11.73 -11.42 12.97
C ASP A 165 12.58 -10.21 12.57
N HIS A 166 12.50 -9.12 13.34
CA HIS A 166 13.23 -7.88 13.04
C HIS A 166 14.76 -8.06 13.08
N ASP A 167 15.26 -9.08 13.78
CA ASP A 167 16.68 -9.41 13.84
C ASP A 167 17.17 -10.31 12.70
N ASP A 168 16.27 -10.85 11.89
CA ASP A 168 16.59 -11.71 10.75
C ASP A 168 17.29 -10.90 9.64
N PRO A 169 18.43 -11.36 9.07
CA PRO A 169 19.14 -10.63 8.02
C PRO A 169 18.28 -10.12 6.83
N PRO A 170 17.35 -10.89 6.23
CA PRO A 170 16.47 -10.36 5.19
C PRO A 170 15.57 -9.23 5.71
N GLN A 171 15.06 -9.31 6.94
CA GLN A 171 14.19 -8.28 7.51
C GLN A 171 14.96 -7.00 7.84
N LYS A 172 16.21 -7.12 8.34
CA LYS A 172 17.11 -5.96 8.53
C LYS A 172 17.36 -5.22 7.21
N ARG A 173 17.59 -5.95 6.12
CA ARG A 173 17.80 -5.38 4.78
C ARG A 173 16.52 -4.83 4.16
N GLY A 174 15.38 -5.44 4.46
CA GLY A 174 14.04 -5.06 4.03
C GLY A 174 13.27 -4.21 5.05
N ALA A 175 13.95 -3.52 5.98
CA ALA A 175 13.32 -2.90 7.15
C ALA A 175 12.27 -1.82 6.82
N PHE A 176 12.23 -1.32 5.58
CA PHE A 176 11.15 -0.46 5.07
C PHE A 176 9.76 -1.15 5.10
N THR A 177 9.70 -2.48 5.26
CA THR A 177 8.45 -3.24 5.42
C THR A 177 7.96 -3.33 6.88
N ASN A 178 8.74 -2.83 7.86
CA ASN A 178 8.37 -2.86 9.28
C ASN A 178 7.09 -2.06 9.58
N ASN A 179 6.75 -1.08 8.73
CA ASN A 179 5.54 -0.26 8.82
C ASN A 179 4.91 -0.13 7.43
N GLN A 180 3.59 0.09 7.37
CA GLN A 180 2.88 0.31 6.11
C GLN A 180 3.03 1.76 5.62
N ILE A 181 3.12 2.72 6.53
CA ILE A 181 3.39 4.12 6.19
C ILE A 181 4.60 4.61 6.97
N TRP A 182 5.47 5.35 6.29
CA TRP A 182 6.53 6.16 6.87
C TRP A 182 6.36 7.59 6.39
N VAL A 183 6.77 8.56 7.21
CA VAL A 183 6.80 9.97 6.82
C VAL A 183 8.17 10.52 7.18
N THR A 184 8.87 11.05 6.18
CA THR A 184 10.21 11.62 6.34
C THR A 184 10.21 13.05 5.81
N PRO A 185 11.06 13.96 6.31
CA PRO A 185 11.28 15.21 5.60
C PRO A 185 11.91 14.90 4.24
N TYR A 186 11.65 15.74 3.24
CA TYR A 186 12.28 15.60 1.94
C TYR A 186 13.80 15.66 2.06
N ASN A 187 14.47 14.72 1.40
CA ASN A 187 15.90 14.75 1.19
C ASN A 187 16.22 14.18 -0.18
N LYS A 188 16.93 14.97 -0.99
CA LYS A 188 17.33 14.60 -2.35
C LYS A 188 18.09 13.28 -2.45
N SER A 189 18.86 12.88 -1.41
CA SER A 189 19.61 11.61 -1.44
C SER A 189 18.80 10.39 -0.97
N GLU A 190 17.66 10.59 -0.32
CA GLU A 190 16.85 9.52 0.28
C GLU A 190 15.78 9.04 -0.71
N GLN A 191 16.20 8.25 -1.70
CA GLN A 191 15.34 7.83 -2.82
C GLN A 191 14.97 6.34 -2.80
N TRP A 192 15.85 5.49 -2.27
CA TRP A 192 15.73 4.04 -2.35
C TRP A 192 15.47 3.46 -0.96
N ALA A 193 14.26 3.02 -0.66
CA ALA A 193 13.86 2.60 0.70
C ALA A 193 14.72 1.46 1.31
N SER A 194 15.41 0.68 0.46
CA SER A 194 16.34 -0.39 0.86
C SER A 194 17.81 0.03 0.90
N GLY A 195 18.11 1.31 0.65
CA GLY A 195 19.45 1.87 0.47
C GLY A 195 19.91 1.90 -0.98
N LEU A 196 20.97 2.67 -1.23
CA LEU A 196 21.54 2.84 -2.58
C LEU A 196 22.12 1.54 -3.17
N PHE A 197 22.74 0.71 -2.32
CA PHE A 197 23.38 -0.55 -2.71
C PHE A 197 22.73 -1.73 -1.99
N THR A 198 21.72 -2.35 -2.62
CA THR A 198 20.92 -3.42 -2.00
C THR A 198 21.54 -4.83 -2.08
N TYR A 199 22.36 -5.10 -3.12
CA TYR A 199 22.99 -6.41 -3.29
C TYR A 199 23.99 -6.67 -2.16
N GLN A 200 23.79 -7.76 -1.41
CA GLN A 200 24.57 -8.11 -0.21
C GLN A 200 24.62 -7.00 0.87
N SER A 201 23.63 -6.10 0.91
CA SER A 201 23.54 -5.06 1.94
C SER A 201 23.45 -5.63 3.36
N HIS A 202 23.84 -4.84 4.36
CA HIS A 202 23.69 -5.20 5.78
C HIS A 202 22.50 -4.52 6.47
N GLY A 203 21.73 -3.70 5.74
CA GLY A 203 20.55 -2.99 6.26
C GLY A 203 20.89 -1.65 6.94
N ASP A 204 22.08 -1.11 6.67
CA ASP A 204 22.68 0.08 7.27
C ASP A 204 22.29 1.40 6.58
N ASP A 205 21.61 1.35 5.44
CA ASP A 205 21.14 2.52 4.67
C ASP A 205 19.65 2.43 4.32
N THR A 206 18.83 1.81 5.17
CA THR A 206 17.40 1.63 4.89
C THR A 206 16.56 2.84 5.33
N LEU A 207 15.31 2.91 4.84
CA LEU A 207 14.31 3.88 5.32
C LEU A 207 14.16 3.87 6.84
N ALA A 208 14.24 2.68 7.47
CA ALA A 208 14.21 2.57 8.92
C ALA A 208 15.40 3.31 9.57
N VAL A 209 16.62 3.14 9.05
CA VAL A 209 17.82 3.85 9.53
C VAL A 209 17.69 5.36 9.34
N TRP A 210 17.11 5.81 8.24
CA TRP A 210 16.89 7.24 8.01
C TRP A 210 15.88 7.82 9.00
N SER A 211 14.77 7.12 9.24
CA SER A 211 13.71 7.55 10.16
C SER A 211 14.13 7.50 11.64
N ASP A 212 15.15 6.74 12.01
CA ASP A 212 15.70 6.73 13.37
C ASP A 212 16.35 8.08 13.77
N ARG A 213 16.66 8.93 12.79
CA ARG A 213 17.12 10.32 13.01
C ARG A 213 16.05 11.20 13.64
N ASP A 214 14.78 10.78 13.59
CA ASP A 214 13.64 11.39 14.27
C ASP A 214 13.49 12.89 13.98
N ARG A 215 13.68 13.26 12.71
CA ARG A 215 13.63 14.65 12.25
C ARG A 215 12.21 15.20 12.37
N ASP A 216 12.12 16.51 12.56
CA ASP A 216 10.85 17.24 12.59
C ASP A 216 10.25 17.35 11.17
N ILE A 217 8.95 17.07 11.05
CA ILE A 217 8.19 16.95 9.79
C ILE A 217 6.87 17.73 9.79
N GLU A 218 6.57 18.51 10.83
CA GLU A 218 5.39 19.38 10.86
C GLU A 218 5.62 20.65 10.01
N ASN A 219 4.70 20.93 9.07
CA ASN A 219 4.73 22.11 8.20
C ASN A 219 6.05 22.26 7.42
N LYS A 220 6.41 21.20 6.69
CA LYS A 220 7.62 21.10 5.88
C LYS A 220 7.34 20.33 4.60
N ASP A 221 8.32 20.39 3.70
CA ASP A 221 8.46 19.46 2.60
C ASP A 221 8.68 18.03 3.16
N ILE A 222 7.71 17.14 2.89
CA ILE A 222 7.65 15.79 3.44
C ILE A 222 7.35 14.77 2.35
N VAL A 223 7.93 13.59 2.52
CA VAL A 223 7.70 12.42 1.68
C VAL A 223 6.92 11.40 2.50
N VAL A 224 5.84 10.88 1.92
CA VAL A 224 5.14 9.71 2.44
C VAL A 224 5.65 8.47 1.72
N TRP A 225 6.04 7.45 2.48
CA TRP A 225 6.39 6.14 1.93
C TRP A 225 5.27 5.17 2.25
N TYR A 226 4.67 4.55 1.24
CA TYR A 226 3.61 3.55 1.45
C TYR A 226 4.04 2.17 0.96
N THR A 227 4.01 1.18 1.84
CA THR A 227 4.33 -0.22 1.52
C THR A 227 3.07 -1.04 1.34
N LEU A 228 2.86 -1.53 0.11
CA LEU A 228 1.83 -2.50 -0.23
C LEU A 228 2.42 -3.92 -0.13
N GLY A 229 1.71 -4.83 0.53
CA GLY A 229 2.16 -6.19 0.79
C GLY A 229 1.17 -7.27 0.35
N PHE A 230 1.69 -8.46 0.04
CA PHE A 230 0.94 -9.67 -0.25
C PHE A 230 1.59 -10.85 0.46
N HIS A 231 0.81 -11.62 1.21
CA HIS A 231 1.20 -12.96 1.65
C HIS A 231 0.72 -13.97 0.61
N HIS A 232 1.61 -14.82 0.11
CA HIS A 232 1.29 -15.77 -0.94
C HIS A 232 1.53 -17.21 -0.47
N ILE A 233 0.42 -17.92 -0.30
CA ILE A 233 0.40 -19.38 -0.13
C ILE A 233 -0.06 -19.95 -1.48
N PRO A 234 0.87 -20.45 -2.33
CA PRO A 234 0.51 -20.87 -3.68
C PRO A 234 -0.57 -21.96 -3.69
N CYS A 235 -1.48 -21.90 -4.67
CA CYS A 235 -2.50 -22.91 -4.91
C CYS A 235 -2.41 -23.52 -6.32
N GLN A 236 -3.21 -24.55 -6.61
CA GLN A 236 -3.11 -25.29 -7.88
C GLN A 236 -3.47 -24.42 -9.08
N GLU A 237 -4.42 -23.50 -8.92
CA GLU A 237 -4.82 -22.53 -9.95
C GLU A 237 -3.70 -21.58 -10.35
N ASP A 238 -2.68 -21.43 -9.50
CA ASP A 238 -1.51 -20.58 -9.78
C ASP A 238 -0.47 -21.29 -10.69
N PHE A 239 -0.62 -22.59 -10.95
CA PHE A 239 0.32 -23.40 -11.73
C PHE A 239 -0.29 -23.88 -13.06
N PRO A 240 0.45 -23.84 -14.19
CA PRO A 240 1.86 -23.43 -14.33
C PRO A 240 2.07 -21.92 -14.49
N ILE A 241 0.99 -21.15 -14.64
CA ILE A 241 1.02 -19.69 -14.74
C ILE A 241 -0.11 -19.10 -13.90
N MET A 242 0.24 -18.10 -13.09
CA MET A 242 -0.63 -17.55 -12.08
C MET A 242 -1.62 -16.54 -12.68
N PRO A 243 -2.95 -16.70 -12.47
CA PRO A 243 -3.92 -15.65 -12.76
C PRO A 243 -3.58 -14.37 -12.00
N THR A 244 -3.85 -13.20 -12.59
CA THR A 244 -3.45 -11.94 -11.95
C THR A 244 -4.17 -11.71 -10.62
N VAL A 245 -3.39 -11.64 -9.54
CA VAL A 245 -3.84 -11.13 -8.23
C VAL A 245 -3.49 -9.64 -8.17
N SER A 246 -4.36 -8.80 -7.63
CA SER A 246 -4.05 -7.37 -7.54
C SER A 246 -4.52 -6.71 -6.26
N SER A 247 -3.79 -5.68 -5.85
CA SER A 247 -4.21 -4.74 -4.81
C SER A 247 -3.80 -3.31 -5.19
N SER A 248 -4.23 -2.32 -4.42
CA SER A 248 -4.04 -0.90 -4.71
C SER A 248 -4.11 -0.03 -3.46
N PHE A 249 -3.81 1.24 -3.61
CA PHE A 249 -4.20 2.29 -2.68
C PHE A 249 -4.63 3.53 -3.46
N ASP A 250 -5.44 4.37 -2.82
CA ASP A 250 -5.92 5.61 -3.44
C ASP A 250 -5.29 6.81 -2.72
N LEU A 251 -4.85 7.80 -3.48
CA LEU A 251 -4.66 9.17 -3.04
C LEU A 251 -5.95 9.92 -3.35
N LYS A 252 -6.70 10.28 -2.29
CA LYS A 252 -8.02 10.88 -2.41
C LYS A 252 -8.03 12.32 -1.91
N PRO A 253 -8.57 13.29 -2.67
CA PRO A 253 -8.76 14.64 -2.17
C PRO A 253 -9.61 14.66 -0.89
N VAL A 254 -9.18 15.42 0.12
CA VAL A 254 -9.92 15.65 1.36
C VAL A 254 -9.90 17.14 1.69
N ASN A 255 -11.04 17.80 1.50
CA ASN A 255 -11.15 19.26 1.59
C ASN A 255 -10.19 20.03 0.68
N PHE A 256 -9.63 19.40 -0.36
CA PHE A 256 -8.80 20.07 -1.35
C PHE A 256 -9.62 21.07 -2.19
N PHE A 257 -10.79 20.64 -2.64
CA PHE A 257 -11.72 21.47 -3.42
C PHE A 257 -12.79 22.10 -2.51
N GLU A 258 -13.31 23.26 -2.93
CA GLU A 258 -14.42 23.95 -2.25
C GLU A 258 -15.72 23.13 -2.18
N ARG A 259 -15.90 22.19 -3.10
CA ARG A 259 -17.03 21.27 -3.23
C ARG A 259 -16.66 20.15 -4.19
N ASN A 260 -17.60 19.24 -4.45
CA ASN A 260 -17.41 18.17 -5.44
C ASN A 260 -16.84 18.72 -6.78
N PRO A 261 -15.62 18.32 -7.19
CA PRO A 261 -14.93 18.86 -8.36
C PRO A 261 -15.61 18.50 -9.69
N ILE A 262 -16.38 17.41 -9.74
CA ILE A 262 -17.07 16.96 -10.95
C ILE A 262 -18.53 17.41 -11.02
N LEU A 263 -18.98 18.32 -10.15
CA LEU A 263 -20.37 18.78 -10.12
C LEU A 263 -20.85 19.37 -11.47
N LYS A 264 -19.92 19.92 -12.26
CA LYS A 264 -20.21 20.50 -13.59
C LYS A 264 -19.73 19.62 -14.74
N ALA A 265 -19.27 18.40 -14.48
CA ALA A 265 -18.89 17.48 -15.53
C ALA A 265 -20.16 17.06 -16.29
N ALA A 266 -20.15 17.22 -17.60
CA ALA A 266 -21.21 16.67 -18.44
C ALA A 266 -21.12 15.13 -18.41
N PRO A 267 -22.24 14.41 -18.38
CA PRO A 267 -22.22 12.97 -18.59
C PRO A 267 -21.78 12.68 -20.03
N ASN A 268 -21.16 11.52 -20.24
CA ASN A 268 -20.92 11.00 -21.58
C ASN A 268 -22.21 10.36 -22.10
N PHE A 269 -22.64 10.73 -23.30
CA PHE A 269 -23.75 10.12 -24.00
C PHE A 269 -23.26 9.24 -25.15
N GLU A 270 -24.14 8.35 -25.64
CA GLU A 270 -23.81 7.46 -26.77
C GLU A 270 -23.41 8.23 -28.04
N TYR A 271 -23.99 9.43 -28.27
CA TYR A 271 -23.65 10.28 -29.41
C TYR A 271 -22.30 11.01 -29.27
N ASP A 272 -21.67 10.99 -28.09
CA ASP A 272 -20.31 11.51 -27.89
C ASP A 272 -19.24 10.48 -28.31
N LEU A 273 -19.64 9.23 -28.54
CA LEU A 273 -18.74 8.20 -29.04
C LEU A 273 -18.43 8.46 -30.53
N PRO A 274 -17.17 8.33 -30.97
CA PRO A 274 -16.83 8.46 -32.37
C PRO A 274 -17.56 7.39 -33.19
N VAL A 275 -18.48 7.81 -34.07
CA VAL A 275 -19.14 6.93 -35.03
C VAL A 275 -18.21 6.76 -36.24
N CYS A 276 -17.54 5.62 -36.32
CA CYS A 276 -16.79 5.25 -37.52
C CYS A 276 -17.75 4.93 -38.67
N GLY A 277 -17.97 5.87 -39.59
CA GLY A 277 -18.66 5.63 -40.86
C GLY A 277 -17.66 5.21 -41.95
N ALA A 278 -18.02 4.23 -42.78
CA ALA A 278 -17.25 3.94 -43.99
C ALA A 278 -17.28 5.16 -44.92
N LYS A 279 -16.11 5.63 -45.39
CA LYS A 279 -16.05 6.61 -46.48
C LYS A 279 -16.73 5.97 -47.70
N SER A 280 -17.89 6.50 -48.10
CA SER A 280 -18.40 6.23 -49.44
C SER A 280 -17.50 6.98 -50.41
N ASP A 281 -16.60 6.26 -51.08
CA ASP A 281 -15.94 6.79 -52.27
C ASP A 281 -17.03 7.03 -53.31
N SER A 282 -17.36 8.31 -53.52
CA SER A 282 -18.23 8.75 -54.61
C SER A 282 -17.50 8.47 -55.93
N ALA A 283 -18.00 7.50 -56.70
CA ALA A 283 -17.58 7.20 -58.05
C ALA A 283 -17.92 8.32 -59.04
#